data_AF-A0A9D6HCT5-F1
#
_entry.id   AF-A0A9D6HCT5-F1
#
_cell.length_a   1.000
_cell.length_b   1.000
_cell.length_c   1.000
_cell.angle_alpha   90.00
_cell.angle_beta   90.00
_cell.angle_gamma   90.00
#
_symmetry.space_group_name_H-M   'P 1'
#
loop_
_entity.id
_entity.type
_entity.pdbx_description
1 polymer ?
#
loop_
_entity_poly.entity_id
_entity_poly.type
_entity_poly.pdbx_seq_one_letter_code
_entity_poly.pdbx_strand_id
1 'polypeptide(L)' 'MRRLLLLGGLLVLTMNAAGQGPAVATGPAVGERIPSISAVDQDGRERDFDSLKGPNGLLLLFHRSADW' A
#
# COMPACT_ATOMS: atom_id res chain seq x y z
N MET A 1 -34.56 -10.12 -54.55
CA MET A 1 -33.97 -8.96 -53.86
C MET A 1 -33.83 -9.27 -52.38
N ARG A 2 -32.59 -9.18 -51.85
CA ARG A 2 -32.22 -8.93 -50.45
C ARG A 2 -32.95 -9.73 -49.36
N ARG A 3 -32.36 -10.84 -48.90
CA ARG A 3 -32.21 -11.18 -47.46
C ARG A 3 -30.98 -12.07 -47.26
N LEU A 4 -29.80 -11.47 -47.33
CA LEU A 4 -28.57 -12.03 -46.78
C LEU A 4 -28.42 -11.42 -45.38
N LEU A 5 -28.87 -12.13 -44.35
CA LEU A 5 -28.72 -11.70 -42.97
C LEU A 5 -27.54 -12.43 -42.34
N LEU A 6 -26.48 -11.63 -42.19
CA LEU A 6 -25.26 -11.83 -41.43
C LEU A 6 -25.56 -12.37 -40.01
N LEU A 7 -25.00 -13.53 -39.67
CA LEU A 7 -24.78 -13.91 -38.26
C LEU A 7 -23.28 -13.77 -38.00
N GLY A 8 -22.91 -12.56 -37.57
CA GLY A 8 -21.57 -12.24 -37.09
C GLY A 8 -21.31 -12.95 -35.76
N GLY A 9 -20.15 -13.59 -35.66
CA GLY A 9 -19.70 -14.32 -34.48
C GLY A 9 -19.51 -13.41 -33.26
N LEU A 10 -19.92 -13.92 -32.10
CA LEU A 10 -19.66 -13.33 -30.80
C LEU A 10 -18.24 -13.69 -30.37
N LEU A 11 -17.30 -12.77 -30.57
CA LEU A 11 -15.93 -12.87 -30.06
C LEU A 11 -15.95 -12.54 -28.56
N VAL A 12 -15.83 -13.58 -27.72
CA VAL A 12 -15.64 -13.40 -26.27
C VAL A 12 -14.16 -13.11 -26.02
N LEU A 13 -13.84 -11.87 -25.68
CA LEU A 13 -12.50 -11.47 -25.28
C LEU A 13 -12.33 -11.81 -23.79
N THR A 14 -11.57 -12.85 -23.46
CA THR A 14 -11.19 -13.13 -22.07
C THR A 14 -10.12 -12.13 -21.66
N MET A 15 -10.45 -11.25 -20.70
CA MET A 15 -9.42 -10.39 -20.10
C MET A 15 -8.53 -11.26 -19.21
N ASN A 16 -7.28 -11.44 -19.61
CA ASN A 16 -6.25 -11.99 -18.74
C ASN A 16 -6.04 -11.01 -17.58
N ALA A 17 -6.42 -11.40 -16.36
CA ALA A 17 -5.93 -10.76 -15.16
C ALA A 17 -4.43 -11.04 -15.08
N ALA A 18 -3.59 -10.12 -15.59
CA ALA A 18 -2.17 -10.13 -15.30
C ALA A 18 -2.01 -10.11 -13.78
N GLY A 19 -1.40 -11.17 -13.24
CA GLY A 19 -1.34 -11.43 -11.80
C GLY A 19 -0.86 -10.20 -11.03
N GLN A 20 -1.68 -9.75 -10.09
CA GLN A 20 -1.24 -8.83 -9.05
C GLN A 20 -0.16 -9.58 -8.25
N GLY A 21 1.09 -9.11 -8.31
CA GLY A 21 2.14 -9.62 -7.42
C GLY A 21 1.70 -9.51 -5.95
N PRO A 22 2.29 -10.28 -5.03
CA PRO A 22 1.88 -10.23 -3.63
C PRO A 22 1.92 -8.79 -3.12
N ALA A 23 0.81 -8.35 -2.52
CA ALA A 23 0.72 -7.02 -1.94
C ALA A 23 1.87 -6.84 -0.94
N VAL A 24 2.65 -5.78 -1.13
CA VAL A 24 3.72 -5.43 -0.18
C VAL A 24 3.04 -4.96 1.10
N ALA A 25 3.27 -5.66 2.21
CA ALA A 25 2.80 -5.22 3.52
C ALA A 25 3.53 -3.93 3.92
N THR A 26 2.82 -2.81 3.98
CA THR A 26 3.38 -1.47 4.26
C THR A 26 3.29 -1.06 5.73
N GLY A 27 2.75 -1.91 6.60
CA GLY A 27 2.62 -1.65 8.03
C GLY A 27 1.47 -2.45 8.67
N PRO A 28 1.16 -2.16 9.94
CA PRO A 28 0.01 -2.72 10.64
C PRO A 28 -1.32 -2.39 9.95
N ALA A 29 -2.33 -3.23 10.13
CA ALA A 29 -3.67 -2.96 9.61
C ALA A 29 -4.34 -1.78 10.35
N VAL A 30 -5.33 -1.15 9.71
CA VAL A 30 -6.12 -0.08 10.35
C VAL A 30 -6.84 -0.64 11.58
N GLY A 31 -6.66 0.02 12.72
CA GLY A 31 -7.22 -0.41 14.01
C GLY A 31 -6.37 -1.44 14.76
N GLU A 32 -5.31 -1.97 14.13
CA GLU A 32 -4.33 -2.80 14.81
C GLU A 32 -3.48 -1.96 15.77
N ARG A 33 -3.06 -2.57 16.88
CA ARG A 33 -2.17 -1.90 17.81
C ARG A 33 -0.80 -1.69 17.17
N ILE A 34 -0.28 -0.46 17.25
CA ILE A 34 1.09 -0.18 16.81
C ILE A 34 2.10 -1.05 17.59
N PRO A 35 3.11 -1.63 16.94
CA PRO A 35 4.24 -2.26 17.62
C PRO A 35 4.94 -1.26 18.56
N SER A 36 5.59 -1.77 19.61
CA SER A 36 6.45 -0.93 20.43
C SER A 36 7.60 -0.37 19.60
N ILE A 37 7.78 0.95 19.63
CA ILE A 37 8.89 1.65 18.98
C ILE A 37 9.71 2.39 20.03
N SER A 38 11.03 2.33 19.91
CA SER A 38 11.98 3.20 20.60
C SER A 38 13.17 3.46 19.69
N ALA A 39 13.62 4.72 19.61
CA ALA A 39 14.81 5.12 18.87
C ALA A 39 15.44 6.37 19.48
N VAL A 40 16.73 6.58 19.22
CA VAL A 40 17.43 7.81 19.59
C VAL A 40 17.23 8.86 18.49
N ASP A 41 16.76 10.05 18.86
CA ASP A 41 16.56 11.16 17.93
C ASP A 41 17.88 11.89 17.57
N GLN A 42 17.80 12.89 16.70
CA GLN A 42 18.97 13.65 16.24
C GLN A 42 19.70 14.42 17.35
N ASP A 43 19.05 14.63 18.49
CA ASP A 43 19.64 15.30 19.64
C ASP A 43 20.15 14.31 20.71
N GLY A 44 20.14 13.01 20.40
CA GLY A 44 20.60 11.97 21.32
C GLY A 44 19.58 11.57 22.38
N ARG A 45 18.29 11.95 22.24
CA ARG A 45 17.24 11.61 23.21
C ARG A 45 16.51 10.35 22.80
N GLU A 46 16.27 9.45 23.76
CA GLU A 46 15.39 8.31 23.52
C GLU A 46 13.94 8.78 23.32
N ARG A 47 13.32 8.26 22.26
CA ARG A 47 11.93 8.57 21.87
C ARG A 47 11.17 7.28 21.65
N ASP A 48 9.98 7.23 22.23
CA ASP A 48 8.97 6.20 22.02
C ASP A 48 7.67 6.80 21.44
N PHE A 49 6.67 5.95 21.21
CA PHE A 49 5.36 6.40 20.71
C PHE A 49 4.70 7.46 21.61
N ASP A 50 4.77 7.29 22.93
CA ASP A 50 4.08 8.17 23.88
C ASP A 50 4.71 9.56 23.96
N SER A 51 6.03 9.64 23.81
CA SER A 51 6.77 10.90 23.77
C SER A 51 6.61 11.67 22.45
N LEU A 52 6.24 10.98 21.36
CA LEU A 52 6.12 11.55 20.01
C LEU A 52 4.69 11.89 19.61
N LYS A 53 3.68 11.14 20.10
CA LYS A 53 2.30 11.34 19.71
C LYS A 53 1.75 12.68 20.21
N GLY A 54 1.00 13.36 19.35
CA GLY A 54 0.24 14.55 19.72
C GLY A 54 -1.23 14.25 20.01
N PRO A 55 -2.06 15.28 20.27
CA PRO A 55 -3.50 15.13 20.46
C PRO A 55 -4.23 14.53 19.23
N ASN A 56 -3.63 14.64 18.05
CA ASN A 56 -4.16 14.10 16.79
C ASN A 56 -3.47 12.79 16.35
N GLY A 57 -2.64 12.20 17.21
CA GLY A 57 -1.85 11.01 16.86
C GLY A 57 -0.44 11.33 16.33
N LEU A 58 0.14 10.38 15.62
CA LEU A 58 1.52 10.39 15.12
C LEU A 58 1.55 9.91 13.66
N LEU A 59 2.26 10.65 12.80
CA LEU A 59 2.65 10.17 11.48
C LEU A 59 4.09 9.64 11.57
N LEU A 60 4.28 8.34 11.31
CA LEU A 60 5.60 7.71 11.28
C LEU A 60 6.02 7.43 9.82
N LEU A 61 7.02 8.17 9.34
CA LEU A 61 7.54 8.04 7.97
C LEU A 61 8.84 7.22 7.96
N PHE A 62 8.82 6.09 7.26
CA PHE A 62 10.03 5.33 6.97
C PHE A 62 10.64 5.82 5.65
N HIS A 63 11.88 6.29 5.70
CA HIS A 63 12.65 6.61 4.51
C HIS A 63 14.01 5.94 4.57
N ARG A 64 14.54 5.54 3.42
CA ARG A 64 15.91 5.09 3.26
C ARG A 64 16.58 6.02 2.26
N SER A 65 17.64 6.69 2.68
CA SER A 65 18.49 7.46 1.77
C SER A 65 19.26 6.51 0.85
N ALA A 66 19.54 6.94 -0.38
CA ALA A 66 20.52 6.25 -1.21
C ALA A 66 21.92 6.69 -0.77
N ASP A 67 22.76 5.72 -0.39
CA ASP A 67 24.21 5.94 -0.43
C ASP A 67 24.63 5.86 -1.90
N TRP A 68 25.34 6.88 -2.35
CA TRP A 68 25.84 7.05 -3.72
C TRP A 68 27.35 6.81 -3.74
#